data_AF-A0A836H9H5-F1
#
_entry.id   AF-A0A836H9H5-F1
#
_cell.length_a   1.000
_cell.length_b   1.000
_cell.length_c   1.000
_cell.angle_alpha   90.00
_cell.angle_beta   90.00
_cell.angle_gamma   90.00
#
_symmetry.space_group_name_H-M   'P 1'
#
loop_
_entity.id
_entity.type
_entity.pdbx_description
1 polymer ?
#
loop_
_entity_poly.entity_id
_entity_poly.type
_entity_poly.pdbx_seq_one_letter_code
_entity_poly.pdbx_strand_id
1 'polypeptide(L)'
;MGCGLSAPKSTEEASNREANALALKTNTRFATIDAQVLGPYKEDAAATLAFVYGKAANIFLLTTPPFHKPQQHLHQVGEDNATEEGEKKAPAEEEEVRWTIFNDSKSNAMVEATFFRAEGLRAARAYGAAEDAVSPVKLEFSNGGRVKAEVAVPAGATVAFVEGPIRGYMWKCMVLDSKTNRFEPATSAE
;
A
#
# COMPACT_ATOMS: atom_id res chain seq x y z
N MET A 1 -17.44 17.24 -64.10
CA MET A 1 -18.87 17.56 -63.84
C MET A 1 -19.42 16.47 -62.93
N GLY A 2 -19.97 16.88 -61.77
CA GLY A 2 -20.50 15.98 -60.75
C GLY A 2 -20.29 16.54 -59.34
N CYS A 3 -20.91 17.69 -59.05
CA CYS A 3 -21.01 18.29 -57.71
C CYS A 3 -22.08 17.55 -56.89
N GLY A 4 -21.92 17.50 -55.56
CA GLY A 4 -22.98 17.10 -54.64
C GLY A 4 -22.54 17.11 -53.17
N LEU A 5 -22.48 18.31 -52.57
CA LEU A 5 -22.36 18.53 -51.12
C LEU A 5 -23.74 18.39 -50.46
N SER A 6 -23.78 17.78 -49.26
CA SER A 6 -24.68 18.17 -48.18
C SER A 6 -24.34 17.48 -46.85
N ALA A 7 -23.70 18.23 -45.96
CA ALA A 7 -24.02 18.24 -44.52
C ALA A 7 -25.15 19.30 -44.32
N PRO A 8 -25.89 19.44 -43.18
CA PRO A 8 -25.51 19.08 -41.79
C PRO A 8 -26.65 18.57 -40.87
N LYS A 9 -26.30 18.07 -39.68
CA LYS A 9 -26.73 18.64 -38.38
C LYS A 9 -26.19 17.82 -37.19
N SER A 10 -25.44 18.54 -36.37
CA SER A 10 -25.10 18.25 -34.99
C SER A 10 -26.33 18.24 -34.10
N THR A 11 -26.41 17.23 -33.23
CA THR A 11 -26.93 17.40 -31.86
C THR A 11 -26.09 16.52 -30.96
N GLU A 12 -25.41 17.19 -30.05
CA GLU A 12 -24.75 16.63 -28.88
C GLU A 12 -25.76 15.84 -28.06
N GLU A 13 -25.40 14.63 -27.65
CA GLU A 13 -25.90 14.07 -26.39
C GLU A 13 -24.80 13.19 -25.78
N ALA A 14 -24.03 13.86 -24.92
CA ALA A 14 -23.29 13.38 -23.77
C ALA A 14 -23.31 11.85 -23.51
N SER A 15 -22.28 11.17 -24.00
CA SER A 15 -21.69 9.99 -23.33
C SER A 15 -20.18 10.17 -23.24
N ASN A 16 -19.77 11.31 -22.66
CA ASN A 16 -18.39 11.56 -22.25
C ASN A 16 -18.34 11.72 -20.73
N ARG A 17 -18.96 10.77 -20.02
CA ARG A 17 -18.79 10.60 -18.58
C ARG A 17 -17.97 9.33 -18.36
N GLU A 18 -16.84 9.53 -17.69
CA GLU A 18 -15.99 8.52 -17.05
C GLU A 18 -14.85 7.89 -17.86
N ALA A 19 -14.41 8.55 -18.95
CA ALA A 19 -13.00 8.45 -19.38
C ALA A 19 -12.04 9.28 -18.49
N ASN A 20 -12.56 9.90 -17.43
CA ASN A 20 -11.84 10.61 -16.38
C ASN A 20 -11.90 9.81 -15.06
N ALA A 21 -11.17 8.71 -15.03
CA ALA A 21 -10.69 8.12 -13.77
C ALA A 21 -9.26 7.65 -14.01
N LEU A 22 -8.35 8.63 -14.04
CA LEU A 22 -6.94 8.48 -13.68
C LEU A 22 -6.24 7.29 -14.35
N ALA A 23 -6.06 7.42 -15.67
CA ALA A 23 -4.95 6.77 -16.37
C ALA A 23 -3.60 7.40 -15.96
N LEU A 24 -3.30 7.37 -14.67
CA LEU A 24 -1.94 7.28 -14.13
C LEU A 24 -1.61 5.79 -13.91
N LYS A 25 -2.06 4.92 -14.83
CA LYS A 25 -1.45 3.60 -14.99
C LYS A 25 -0.13 3.82 -15.73
N THR A 26 0.88 4.29 -15.00
CA THR A 26 2.27 4.04 -15.38
C THR A 26 2.40 2.53 -15.50
N ASN A 27 2.45 2.03 -16.73
CA ASN A 27 2.97 0.71 -17.06
C ASN A 27 4.46 0.69 -16.74
N THR A 28 4.81 0.86 -15.47
CA THR A 28 6.13 0.52 -14.97
C THR A 28 6.21 -0.98 -15.14
N ARG A 29 7.00 -1.44 -16.11
CA ARG A 29 7.23 -2.89 -16.30
C ARG A 29 7.95 -3.38 -15.05
N PHE A 30 7.18 -3.89 -14.09
CA PHE A 30 7.62 -4.43 -12.80
C PHE A 30 8.40 -5.75 -12.93
N ALA A 31 9.21 -5.92 -13.97
CA ALA A 31 9.99 -7.13 -14.22
C ALA A 31 10.96 -7.49 -13.06
N THR A 32 11.15 -6.56 -12.12
CA THR A 32 11.99 -6.64 -10.92
C THR A 32 11.23 -6.76 -9.61
N ILE A 33 9.90 -6.64 -9.58
CA ILE A 33 9.15 -6.89 -8.33
C ILE A 33 9.24 -8.37 -8.00
N ASP A 34 9.66 -8.69 -6.78
CA ASP A 34 9.66 -10.06 -6.30
C ASP A 34 8.23 -10.55 -6.07
N ALA A 35 7.71 -11.30 -7.05
CA ALA A 35 6.40 -11.90 -7.00
C ALA A 35 6.19 -12.85 -5.81
N GLN A 36 7.26 -13.42 -5.23
CA GLN A 36 7.14 -14.27 -4.04
C GLN A 36 6.78 -13.45 -2.80
N VAL A 37 7.22 -12.19 -2.73
CA VAL A 37 6.87 -11.28 -1.63
C VAL A 37 5.38 -10.89 -1.68
N LEU A 38 4.82 -10.77 -2.89
CA LEU A 38 3.40 -10.49 -3.13
C LEU A 38 2.51 -11.74 -3.10
N GLY A 39 3.10 -12.92 -3.22
CA GLY A 39 2.42 -14.21 -3.07
C GLY A 39 1.23 -14.37 -4.03
N PRO A 40 0.08 -14.87 -3.55
CA PRO A 40 -1.08 -15.14 -4.41
C PRO A 40 -1.72 -13.87 -4.98
N TYR A 41 -1.48 -12.70 -4.38
CA TYR A 41 -2.11 -11.43 -4.77
C TYR A 41 -1.25 -10.60 -5.73
N LYS A 42 -0.19 -11.18 -6.29
CA LYS A 42 0.73 -10.45 -7.19
C LYS A 42 0.05 -9.80 -8.40
N GLU A 43 -1.01 -10.41 -8.93
CA GLU A 43 -1.74 -9.89 -10.10
C GLU A 43 -2.74 -8.79 -9.72
N ASP A 44 -3.16 -8.77 -8.44
CA ASP A 44 -4.12 -7.80 -7.90
C ASP A 44 -3.42 -6.64 -7.16
N ALA A 45 -2.10 -6.66 -7.09
CA ALA A 45 -1.32 -5.66 -6.38
C ALA A 45 -1.47 -4.29 -7.06
N ALA A 46 -1.98 -3.31 -6.30
CA ALA A 46 -2.00 -1.92 -6.74
C ALA A 46 -0.66 -1.27 -6.43
N ALA A 47 -0.09 -0.56 -7.40
CA ALA A 47 1.21 0.10 -7.25
C ALA A 47 1.05 1.62 -7.36
N THR A 48 1.55 2.34 -6.36
CA THR A 48 1.57 3.80 -6.32
C THR A 48 3.00 4.27 -6.21
N LEU A 49 3.41 5.20 -7.09
CA LEU A 49 4.69 5.90 -6.91
C LEU A 49 4.56 6.80 -5.69
N ALA A 50 5.38 6.55 -4.67
CA ALA A 50 5.28 7.20 -3.38
C ALA A 50 6.34 8.28 -3.17
N PHE A 51 7.58 7.96 -3.50
CA PHE A 51 8.68 8.91 -3.37
C PHE A 51 9.58 8.90 -4.61
N VAL A 52 10.12 10.07 -4.90
CA VAL A 52 11.12 10.27 -5.95
C VAL A 52 12.34 10.97 -5.35
N TYR A 53 13.53 10.49 -5.70
CA TYR A 53 14.79 11.17 -5.41
C TYR A 53 15.56 11.44 -6.71
N GLY A 54 15.48 12.69 -7.17
CA GLY A 54 16.06 13.12 -8.44
C GLY A 54 15.57 12.26 -9.62
N LYS A 55 16.49 11.87 -10.51
CA LYS A 55 16.25 10.86 -11.57
C LYS A 55 16.72 9.47 -11.17
N ALA A 56 17.18 9.31 -9.92
CA ALA A 56 17.97 8.16 -9.50
C ALA A 56 17.13 7.11 -8.76
N ALA A 57 16.05 7.52 -8.09
CA ALA A 57 15.22 6.59 -7.34
C ALA A 57 13.72 6.89 -7.42
N ASN A 58 12.97 5.81 -7.64
CA ASN A 58 11.51 5.76 -7.52
C ASN A 58 11.18 4.69 -6.48
N ILE A 59 10.45 5.09 -5.45
CA ILE A 59 9.97 4.18 -4.39
C ILE A 59 8.49 4.01 -4.59
N PHE A 60 8.07 2.76 -4.76
CA PHE A 60 6.68 2.38 -4.97
C PHE A 60 6.12 1.75 -3.70
N LEU A 61 4.89 2.15 -3.36
CA LEU A 61 4.04 1.43 -2.43
C LEU A 61 3.20 0.43 -3.23
N LEU A 62 3.25 -0.83 -2.84
CA LEU A 62 2.41 -1.89 -3.37
C LEU A 62 1.40 -2.27 -2.28
N THR A 63 0.12 -2.28 -2.62
CA THR A 63 -0.95 -2.70 -1.71
C THR A 63 -1.62 -3.97 -2.20
N THR A 64 -1.87 -4.88 -1.25
CA THR A 64 -2.50 -6.19 -1.48
C THR A 64 -3.40 -6.53 -0.29
N PRO A 65 -4.32 -7.50 -0.43
CA PRO A 65 -4.94 -8.13 0.73
C PRO A 65 -3.89 -8.76 1.66
N PRO A 66 -4.16 -8.86 2.97
CA PRO A 66 -3.23 -9.46 3.91
C PRO A 66 -3.05 -10.97 3.73
N PHE A 67 -1.93 -11.51 4.22
CA PHE A 67 -1.69 -12.96 4.21
C PHE A 67 -2.16 -13.66 5.48
N HIS A 68 -2.26 -12.94 6.61
CA HIS A 68 -2.77 -13.53 7.84
C HIS A 68 -4.24 -13.89 7.69
N LYS A 69 -4.68 -14.93 8.40
CA LYS A 69 -6.11 -15.22 8.51
C LYS A 69 -6.75 -14.11 9.33
N PRO A 70 -7.90 -13.54 8.89
CA PRO A 70 -8.62 -12.55 9.69
C PRO A 70 -8.76 -13.08 11.11
N GLN A 71 -8.33 -12.29 12.10
CA GLN A 71 -8.66 -12.61 13.47
C GLN A 71 -10.17 -12.42 13.58
N GLN A 72 -10.92 -13.52 13.49
CA GLN A 72 -12.28 -13.51 14.01
C GLN A 72 -12.14 -13.07 15.46
N HIS A 73 -12.69 -11.91 15.79
CA HIS A 73 -12.92 -11.55 17.18
C HIS A 73 -13.78 -12.68 17.77
N LEU A 74 -13.11 -13.63 18.45
CA LEU A 74 -13.75 -14.59 19.32
C LEU A 74 -14.42 -13.76 20.40
N HIS A 75 -15.68 -13.39 20.16
CA HIS A 75 -16.59 -13.11 21.24
C HIS A 75 -16.52 -14.34 22.13
N GLN A 76 -15.90 -14.20 23.30
CA GLN A 76 -16.16 -15.09 24.42
C GLN A 76 -17.66 -14.99 24.67
N VAL A 77 -18.41 -15.92 24.09
CA VAL A 77 -19.77 -16.23 24.49
C VAL A 77 -19.64 -16.85 25.88
N GLY A 78 -19.61 -16.00 26.90
CA GLY A 78 -19.98 -16.41 28.25
C GLY A 78 -21.48 -16.55 28.28
N GLU A 79 -21.95 -17.77 28.53
CA GLU A 79 -23.37 -18.09 28.75
C GLU A 79 -23.97 -17.27 29.91
N ASP A 80 -25.29 -17.06 29.80
CA ASP A 80 -26.25 -16.68 30.85
C ASP A 80 -26.42 -15.20 31.25
N ASN A 81 -27.30 -14.48 30.54
CA ASN A 81 -28.69 -14.26 30.98
C ASN A 81 -29.42 -13.26 30.06
N ALA A 82 -30.72 -13.50 29.85
CA ALA A 82 -31.65 -12.67 29.11
C ALA A 82 -31.62 -11.19 29.56
N THR A 83 -31.66 -10.23 28.64
CA THR A 83 -32.82 -9.36 28.31
C THR A 83 -32.41 -8.31 27.25
N GLU A 84 -33.38 -7.94 26.41
CA GLU A 84 -33.50 -6.71 25.60
C GLU A 84 -32.71 -6.55 24.29
N GLU A 85 -33.53 -6.37 23.25
CA GLU A 85 -33.24 -5.90 21.90
C GLU A 85 -32.39 -4.62 21.93
N GLY A 86 -31.13 -4.77 21.59
CA GLY A 86 -30.35 -3.72 20.95
C GLY A 86 -29.65 -4.37 19.78
N GLU A 87 -30.03 -4.04 18.55
CA GLU A 87 -29.22 -4.30 17.35
C GLU A 87 -27.85 -3.63 17.55
N LYS A 88 -26.94 -4.31 18.25
CA LYS A 88 -25.52 -4.03 18.16
C LYS A 88 -25.13 -4.46 16.75
N LYS A 89 -25.17 -3.51 15.82
CA LYS A 89 -24.39 -3.62 14.58
C LYS A 89 -23.01 -4.08 15.00
N ALA A 90 -22.62 -5.27 14.56
CA ALA A 90 -21.23 -5.71 14.67
C ALA A 90 -20.36 -4.55 14.16
N PRO A 91 -19.27 -4.20 14.86
CA PRO A 91 -18.34 -3.21 14.33
C PRO A 91 -17.98 -3.66 12.91
N ALA A 92 -18.11 -2.74 11.94
CA ALA A 92 -17.77 -3.03 10.55
C ALA A 92 -16.39 -3.69 10.53
N GLU A 93 -16.28 -4.85 9.88
CA GLU A 93 -15.00 -5.54 9.72
C GLU A 93 -14.00 -4.52 9.18
N GLU A 94 -12.95 -4.22 9.96
CA GLU A 94 -11.96 -3.24 9.55
C GLU A 94 -11.20 -3.82 8.36
N GLU A 95 -11.31 -3.18 7.20
CA GLU A 95 -10.63 -3.63 5.99
C GLU A 95 -9.11 -3.56 6.21
N GLU A 96 -8.51 -4.74 6.33
CA GLU A 96 -7.08 -4.89 6.52
C GLU A 96 -6.37 -4.83 5.16
N VAL A 97 -5.23 -4.12 5.12
CA VAL A 97 -4.41 -3.99 3.92
C VAL A 97 -2.97 -4.37 4.24
N ARG A 98 -2.25 -4.85 3.24
CA ARG A 98 -0.83 -5.15 3.31
C ARG A 98 -0.05 -4.20 2.43
N TRP A 99 0.97 -3.58 3.01
CA TRP A 99 1.90 -2.68 2.36
C TRP A 99 3.23 -3.41 2.11
N THR A 100 3.70 -3.31 0.87
CA THR A 100 5.01 -3.79 0.43
C THR A 100 5.72 -2.63 -0.27
N ILE A 101 7.00 -2.43 0.00
CA ILE A 101 7.78 -1.37 -0.62
C ILE A 101 8.64 -1.96 -1.73
N PHE A 102 8.60 -1.35 -2.90
CA PHE A 102 9.52 -1.65 -3.99
C PHE A 102 10.43 -0.46 -4.26
N ASN A 103 11.73 -0.70 -4.22
CA ASN A 103 12.75 0.30 -4.53
C ASN A 103 13.27 0.07 -5.97
N ASP A 104 12.73 0.81 -6.94
CA ASP A 104 13.12 0.73 -8.36
C ASP A 104 14.41 1.52 -8.67
N SER A 105 15.23 1.77 -7.65
CA SER A 105 16.44 2.57 -7.79
C SER A 105 17.71 1.74 -7.76
N LYS A 106 18.82 2.41 -8.09
CA LYS A 106 20.18 1.86 -7.92
C LYS A 106 20.78 2.19 -6.54
N SER A 107 20.02 2.85 -5.67
CA SER A 107 20.47 3.29 -4.34
C SER A 107 19.67 2.61 -3.24
N ASN A 108 20.30 2.36 -2.10
CA ASN A 108 19.58 1.86 -0.94
C ASN A 108 18.68 2.97 -0.37
N ALA A 109 17.52 2.59 0.13
CA ALA A 109 16.58 3.48 0.77
C ALA A 109 16.29 3.04 2.21
N MET A 110 15.85 3.98 3.03
CA MET A 110 15.25 3.76 4.34
C MET A 110 13.84 4.35 4.31
N VAL A 111 12.84 3.55 4.67
CA VAL A 111 11.45 3.99 4.80
C VAL A 111 11.07 3.98 6.26
N GLU A 112 10.50 5.09 6.72
CA GLU A 112 9.96 5.23 8.06
C GLU A 112 8.51 5.71 7.95
N ALA A 113 7.59 4.99 8.59
CA ALA A 113 6.18 5.36 8.66
C ALA A 113 5.70 5.37 10.13
N THR A 114 4.84 6.32 10.46
CA THR A 114 4.10 6.37 11.71
C THR A 114 2.63 6.21 11.39
N PHE A 115 2.02 5.15 11.90
CA PHE A 115 0.61 4.84 11.76
C PHE A 115 -0.16 5.28 13.00
N PHE A 116 -1.39 5.76 12.81
CA PHE A 116 -2.28 6.21 13.88
C PHE A 116 -3.49 5.29 13.98
N ARG A 117 -3.94 4.98 15.20
CA ARG A 117 -5.04 4.03 15.48
C ARG A 117 -4.76 2.67 14.82
N ALA A 118 -3.56 2.17 15.09
CA ALA A 118 -2.93 1.04 14.42
C ALA A 118 -2.67 -0.13 15.38
N GLU A 119 -3.58 -0.35 16.34
CA GLU A 119 -3.47 -1.39 17.37
C GLU A 119 -3.38 -2.81 16.78
N GLY A 120 -3.97 -3.03 15.60
CA GLY A 120 -3.90 -4.31 14.87
C GLY A 120 -2.75 -4.40 13.85
N LEU A 121 -1.88 -3.39 13.76
CA LEU A 121 -0.80 -3.37 12.76
C LEU A 121 0.35 -4.30 13.17
N ARG A 122 0.84 -5.07 12.20
CA ARG A 122 1.92 -6.03 12.37
C ARG A 122 2.96 -5.89 11.27
N ALA A 123 4.15 -6.38 11.54
CA ALA A 123 5.22 -6.42 10.55
C ALA A 123 4.85 -7.47 9.50
N ALA A 124 4.81 -7.08 8.22
CA ALA A 124 4.50 -8.01 7.16
C ALA A 124 5.67 -8.97 6.94
N ARG A 125 5.35 -10.18 6.48
CA ARG A 125 6.31 -11.24 6.18
C ARG A 125 6.12 -11.76 4.77
N ALA A 126 7.18 -12.26 4.13
CA ALA A 126 7.06 -12.93 2.83
C ALA A 126 5.99 -14.03 2.85
N TYR A 127 5.38 -14.30 1.70
CA TYR A 127 4.36 -15.34 1.60
C TYR A 127 4.93 -16.69 1.99
N GLY A 128 4.20 -17.44 2.82
CA GLY A 128 4.63 -18.76 3.32
C GLY A 128 5.73 -18.73 4.40
N ALA A 129 6.16 -17.55 4.85
CA ALA A 129 7.05 -17.44 6.00
C ALA A 129 6.36 -17.95 7.28
N ALA A 130 7.13 -18.60 8.14
CA ALA A 130 6.64 -19.07 9.44
C ALA A 130 6.20 -17.89 10.34
N GLU A 131 5.31 -18.18 11.30
CA GLU A 131 4.78 -17.16 12.22
C GLU A 131 5.81 -16.56 13.19
N ASP A 132 6.98 -17.17 13.30
CA ASP A 132 8.12 -16.71 14.11
C ASP A 132 9.25 -16.14 13.24
N ALA A 133 9.10 -16.11 11.91
CA ALA A 133 10.10 -15.56 11.03
C ALA A 133 10.38 -14.09 11.35
N VAL A 134 11.66 -13.77 11.49
CA VAL A 134 12.13 -12.42 11.75
C VAL A 134 11.75 -11.52 10.58
N SER A 135 10.96 -10.49 10.84
CA SER A 135 10.68 -9.45 9.85
C SER A 135 11.86 -8.46 9.80
N PRO A 136 12.27 -7.98 8.62
CA PRO A 136 13.25 -6.90 8.50
C PRO A 136 12.72 -5.55 8.99
N VAL A 137 11.43 -5.48 9.32
CA VAL A 137 10.73 -4.26 9.72
C VAL A 137 10.78 -4.12 11.24
N LYS A 138 11.32 -3.00 11.69
CA LYS A 138 11.34 -2.65 13.11
C LYS A 138 10.04 -1.93 13.46
N LEU A 139 9.25 -2.49 14.36
CA LEU A 139 8.06 -1.85 14.91
C LEU A 139 8.32 -1.31 16.32
N GLU A 140 7.92 -0.07 16.56
CA GLU A 140 7.91 0.58 17.86
C GLU A 140 6.49 1.02 18.19
N PHE A 141 5.90 0.40 19.22
CA PHE A 141 4.56 0.70 19.69
C PHE A 141 4.61 1.80 20.74
N SER A 142 3.73 2.78 20.61
CA SER A 142 3.63 3.90 21.54
C SER A 142 2.20 4.11 22.02
N ASN A 143 2.06 4.79 23.15
CA ASN A 143 0.76 5.02 23.78
C ASN A 143 -0.22 5.72 22.84
N GLY A 144 -1.50 5.35 22.93
CA GLY A 144 -2.57 5.94 22.11
C GLY A 144 -2.68 5.37 20.69
N GLY A 145 -2.33 4.09 20.51
CA GLY A 145 -2.55 3.37 19.25
C GLY A 145 -1.64 3.79 18.11
N ARG A 146 -0.44 4.31 18.41
CA ARG A 146 0.53 4.77 17.41
C ARG A 146 1.64 3.75 17.23
N VAL A 147 1.93 3.39 15.98
CA VAL A 147 2.98 2.44 15.63
C VAL A 147 3.95 3.08 14.67
N LYS A 148 5.23 3.11 15.02
CA LYS A 148 6.32 3.50 14.11
C LYS A 148 6.89 2.24 13.48
N ALA A 149 7.02 2.23 12.16
CA ALA A 149 7.63 1.17 11.38
C ALA A 149 8.83 1.72 10.60
N GLU A 150 9.94 1.00 10.62
CA GLU A 150 11.17 1.36 9.91
C GLU A 150 11.71 0.15 9.16
N VAL A 151 12.14 0.35 7.91
CA VAL A 151 12.73 -0.71 7.10
C VAL A 151 13.78 -0.16 6.13
N ALA A 152 14.90 -0.89 6.01
CA ALA A 152 15.86 -0.67 4.94
C ALA A 152 15.39 -1.40 3.67
N VAL A 153 15.37 -0.71 2.54
CA VAL A 153 14.94 -1.24 1.24
C VAL A 153 16.12 -1.15 0.28
N PRO A 154 16.87 -2.25 0.08
CA PRO A 154 18.01 -2.25 -0.85
C PRO A 154 17.60 -1.87 -2.27
N ALA A 155 18.57 -1.38 -3.04
CA ALA A 155 18.39 -1.10 -4.46
C ALA A 155 17.81 -2.31 -5.21
N GLY A 156 16.72 -2.10 -5.98
CA GLY A 156 16.04 -3.14 -6.75
C GLY A 156 15.23 -4.16 -5.92
N ALA A 157 15.12 -3.99 -4.61
CA ALA A 157 14.45 -4.95 -3.74
C ALA A 157 12.95 -4.66 -3.54
N THR A 158 12.18 -5.73 -3.34
CA THR A 158 10.80 -5.70 -2.86
C THR A 158 10.78 -6.21 -1.43
N VAL A 159 10.24 -5.43 -0.50
CA VAL A 159 10.27 -5.74 0.94
C VAL A 159 8.87 -5.63 1.52
N ALA A 160 8.38 -6.71 2.12
CA ALA A 160 7.14 -6.70 2.89
C ALA A 160 7.31 -5.74 4.08
N PHE A 161 6.38 -4.80 4.25
CA PHE A 161 6.49 -3.75 5.25
C PHE A 161 5.54 -3.97 6.44
N VAL A 162 4.25 -3.71 6.25
CA VAL A 162 3.26 -3.88 7.32
C VAL A 162 1.98 -4.47 6.76
N GLU A 163 1.21 -5.13 7.61
CA GLU A 163 -0.15 -5.56 7.30
C GLU A 163 -1.06 -5.30 8.51
N GLY A 164 -2.33 -4.98 8.25
CA GLY A 164 -3.28 -4.62 9.29
C GLY A 164 -4.27 -3.54 8.86
N PRO A 165 -5.14 -3.07 9.78
CA PRO A 165 -5.97 -1.91 9.53
C PRO A 165 -5.12 -0.62 9.46
N ILE A 166 -5.23 0.13 8.36
CA ILE A 166 -4.49 1.38 8.15
C ILE A 166 -5.48 2.52 7.90
N ARG A 167 -5.63 3.42 8.89
CA ARG A 167 -6.59 4.54 8.85
C ARG A 167 -5.95 5.92 8.64
N GLY A 168 -4.69 6.05 9.00
CA GLY A 168 -3.95 7.29 8.86
C GLY A 168 -2.47 7.04 9.13
N TYR A 169 -1.63 7.71 8.35
CA TYR A 169 -0.19 7.55 8.45
C TYR A 169 0.52 8.85 8.08
N MET A 170 1.75 8.98 8.56
CA MET A 170 2.76 9.87 7.99
C MET A 170 3.99 9.02 7.71
N TRP A 171 4.69 9.33 6.63
CA TRP A 171 5.87 8.58 6.28
C TRP A 171 6.86 9.43 5.52
N LYS A 172 8.12 9.00 5.55
CA LYS A 172 9.22 9.61 4.84
C LYS A 172 10.12 8.53 4.28
N CYS A 173 10.83 8.87 3.22
CA CYS A 173 11.86 8.03 2.64
C CYS A 173 13.17 8.80 2.57
N MET A 174 14.25 8.14 2.98
CA MET A 174 15.62 8.63 2.81
C MET A 174 16.33 7.72 1.81
N VAL A 175 17.03 8.29 0.83
CA VAL A 175 17.77 7.56 -0.20
C VAL A 175 19.26 7.84 -0.05
N LEU A 176 20.09 6.80 -0.15
CA LEU A 176 21.54 6.95 -0.16
C LEU A 176 21.99 7.60 -1.47
N ASP A 177 22.37 8.88 -1.42
CA ASP A 177 22.92 9.58 -2.56
C ASP A 177 24.39 9.19 -2.76
N SER A 178 24.70 8.67 -3.95
CA SER A 178 26.04 8.16 -4.27
C SER A 178 27.10 9.26 -4.43
N LYS A 179 26.68 10.52 -4.65
CA LYS A 179 27.59 11.67 -4.81
C LYS A 179 27.99 12.23 -3.45
N THR A 180 27.06 12.32 -2.51
CA THR A 180 27.30 12.82 -1.16
C THR A 180 27.67 11.72 -0.16
N ASN A 181 27.41 10.45 -0.52
CA ASN A 181 27.53 9.27 0.34
C ASN A 181 26.75 9.42 1.66
N ARG A 182 25.58 10.06 1.59
CA ARG A 182 24.69 10.32 2.73
C ARG A 182 23.25 9.98 2.37
N PHE A 183 22.46 9.69 3.41
CA PHE A 183 21.01 9.55 3.26
C PHE A 183 20.37 10.93 3.15
N GLU A 184 19.70 11.17 2.03
CA GLU A 184 19.03 12.43 1.70
C GLU A 184 17.51 12.19 1.59
N PRO A 185 16.67 13.17 1.95
CA PRO A 185 15.23 12.99 1.89
C PRO A 185 14.73 12.91 0.45
N ALA A 186 13.94 11.88 0.15
CA ALA A 186 13.18 11.78 -1.09
C ALA A 186 11.92 12.66 -1.00
N THR A 187 11.49 13.19 -2.14
CA THR A 187 10.28 14.01 -2.24
C THR A 187 9.06 13.11 -2.41
N SER A 188 7.96 13.43 -1.72
CA SER A 188 6.66 12.79 -1.97
C SER A 188 6.26 12.99 -3.43
N ALA A 189 5.71 11.96 -4.07
CA ALA A 189 5.20 12.03 -5.44
C ALA A 189 3.75 12.52 -5.53
N GLU A 190 3.06 12.62 -4.37
CA GLU A 190 1.71 13.20 -4.20
C GLU A 190 1.74 14.72 -3.99
#